data_AF-A0A803TDG7-F1
#
_entry.id   AF-A0A803TDG7-F1
#
_cell.length_a   1.000
_cell.length_b   1.000
_cell.length_c   1.000
_cell.angle_alpha   90.00
_cell.angle_beta   90.00
_cell.angle_gamma   90.00
#
_symmetry.space_group_name_H-M   'P 1'
#
loop_
_entity.id
_entity.type
_entity.pdbx_description
1 polymer ?
#
loop_
_entity_poly.entity_id
_entity_poly.type
_entity_poly.pdbx_seq_one_letter_code
_entity_poly.pdbx_strand_id
1 'polypeptide(L)' 'KFFFVSATYLEWELSKDRTDTSNFDKEFTRQPVELTPTDKLFIMNLDQNEFAGFSYTNPEFIIHV' A
#
# COMPACT_ATOMS: atom_id res chain seq x y z
N LYS A 1 -13.07 26.55 25.52
CA LYS A 1 -12.43 25.21 25.58
C LYS A 1 -12.86 24.29 24.43
N PHE A 2 -14.15 24.17 24.08
CA PHE A 2 -14.61 23.40 22.90
C PHE A 2 -14.07 23.90 21.55
N PHE A 3 -13.92 25.21 21.38
CA PHE A 3 -13.47 25.82 20.12
C PHE A 3 -12.01 25.49 19.74
N PHE A 4 -11.13 25.30 20.73
CA PHE A 4 -9.69 25.08 20.51
C PHE A 4 -9.39 23.65 20.01
N VAL A 5 -10.10 22.65 20.53
CA VAL A 5 -9.96 21.24 20.11
C VAL A 5 -10.47 21.03 18.67
N SER A 6 -11.52 21.75 18.29
CA SER A 6 -12.09 21.67 16.93
C SER A 6 -11.15 22.24 15.86
N ALA A 7 -10.43 23.33 16.14
CA ALA A 7 -9.51 23.95 15.19
C ALA A 7 -8.28 23.06 14.93
N THR A 8 -7.72 22.44 15.98
CA THR A 8 -6.58 21.52 15.85
C THR A 8 -6.93 20.25 15.08
N TYR A 9 -8.18 19.76 15.20
CA TYR A 9 -8.65 18.61 14.42
C TYR A 9 -8.79 18.95 12.93
N LEU A 10 -9.31 20.14 12.63
CA LEU A 10 -9.49 20.62 11.26
C LEU A 10 -8.15 20.86 10.54
N GLU A 11 -7.16 21.43 11.23
CA GLU A 11 -5.79 21.54 10.71
C GLU A 11 -5.14 20.18 10.46
N TRP A 12 -5.40 19.19 11.31
CA TRP A 12 -4.85 17.83 11.18
C TRP A 12 -5.45 17.05 10.01
N GLU A 13 -6.72 17.28 9.67
CA GLU A 13 -7.33 16.75 8.44
C GLU A 13 -6.83 17.45 7.18
N LEU A 14 -6.56 18.76 7.25
CA LEU A 14 -6.07 19.57 6.12
C LEU A 14 -4.60 19.31 5.75
N SER A 15 -3.80 18.72 6.65
CA SER A 15 -2.35 18.55 6.45
C SER A 15 -1.93 17.18 5.92
N LYS A 16 -2.89 16.34 5.53
CA LYS A 16 -2.63 14.96 5.10
C LYS A 16 -2.36 14.90 3.61
N ASP A 17 -1.11 14.65 3.24
CA ASP A 17 -0.72 14.44 1.86
C ASP A 17 -1.04 13.01 1.37
N ARG A 18 -1.02 12.79 0.05
CA ARG A 18 -1.35 11.48 -0.58
C ARG A 18 -0.44 10.33 -0.12
N THR A 19 0.70 10.64 0.46
CA THR A 19 1.71 9.71 0.96
C THR A 19 1.75 9.63 2.49
N ASP A 20 0.80 10.25 3.20
CA ASP A 20 0.75 10.15 4.66
C ASP A 20 0.63 8.69 5.13
N THR A 21 1.55 8.30 5.99
CA THR A 21 1.58 6.96 6.58
C THR A 21 1.30 6.97 8.08
N SER A 22 0.73 8.04 8.64
CA SER A 22 0.60 8.16 10.11
C SER A 22 -0.26 7.07 10.76
N ASN A 23 -1.12 6.41 9.98
CA ASN A 23 -2.00 5.34 10.43
C ASN A 23 -1.37 3.94 10.31
N PHE A 24 -0.12 3.85 9.85
CA PHE A 24 0.62 2.60 9.73
C PHE A 24 1.71 2.52 10.80
N ASP A 25 2.08 1.30 11.19
CA ASP A 25 3.23 1.10 12.06
C ASP A 25 4.51 1.57 11.36
N LYS A 26 5.36 2.31 12.09
CA LYS A 26 6.63 2.81 11.59
C LYS A 26 7.62 1.70 11.29
N GLU A 27 7.46 0.52 11.89
CA GLU A 27 8.28 -0.64 11.54
C GLU A 27 8.12 -1.02 10.06
N PHE A 28 6.90 -0.95 9.51
CA PHE A 28 6.66 -1.24 8.10
C PHE A 28 7.12 -0.10 7.19
N THR A 29 6.85 1.16 7.56
CA THR A 29 7.15 2.31 6.68
C THR A 29 8.64 2.67 6.62
N ARG A 30 9.45 2.14 7.55
CA ARG A 30 10.91 2.25 7.53
C ARG A 30 11.60 1.13 6.78
N GLN A 31 10.91 0.03 6.49
CA GLN A 31 11.48 -1.06 5.71
C GLN A 31 11.78 -0.59 4.27
N PRO A 32 12.84 -1.12 3.65
CA PRO A 32 13.12 -0.83 2.25
C PRO A 32 11.98 -1.36 1.36
N VAL A 33 11.63 -0.59 0.33
CA VAL A 33 10.60 -0.96 -0.65
C VAL A 33 11.22 -1.89 -1.69
N GLU A 34 11.50 -3.12 -1.29
CA GLU A 34 12.14 -4.14 -2.12
C GLU A 34 11.47 -5.51 -1.99
N LEU A 35 11.57 -6.31 -3.05
CA LEU A 35 11.12 -7.69 -3.02
C LEU A 35 12.22 -8.56 -2.42
N THR A 36 11.84 -9.45 -1.50
CA THR A 36 12.76 -10.46 -0.98
C THR A 36 13.31 -11.30 -2.14
N PRO A 37 14.63 -11.48 -2.25
CA PRO A 37 15.21 -12.35 -3.26
C PRO A 37 14.67 -13.77 -3.15
N THR A 38 14.36 -14.37 -4.30
CA THR A 38 13.80 -15.73 -4.38
C THR A 38 14.83 -16.73 -4.91
N ASP A 39 14.78 -17.97 -4.43
CA ASP A 39 15.60 -19.06 -4.95
C ASP A 39 14.97 -19.63 -6.23
N LYS A 40 15.73 -19.62 -7.33
CA LYS A 40 15.28 -20.11 -8.64
C LYS A 40 14.92 -21.59 -8.61
N LEU A 41 15.63 -22.40 -7.84
CA LEU A 41 15.34 -23.83 -7.71
C LEU A 41 14.02 -24.05 -6.97
N PHE A 42 13.73 -23.22 -5.97
CA PHE A 42 12.44 -23.26 -5.29
C PHE A 42 11.29 -22.90 -6.24
N ILE A 43 11.44 -21.83 -7.02
CA ILE A 43 10.43 -21.40 -8.00
C ILE A 43 10.18 -22.49 -9.07
N MET A 44 11.24 -23.12 -9.58
CA MET A 44 11.14 -24.16 -10.61
C MET A 44 10.38 -25.41 -10.16
N ASN A 45 10.32 -25.66 -8.85
CA ASN A 45 9.61 -26.80 -8.28
C ASN A 45 8.13 -26.52 -7.95
N LEU A 46 7.64 -25.30 -8.20
CA LEU A 46 6.23 -24.94 -7.99
C LEU A 46 5.37 -25.36 -9.19
N ASP A 47 4.21 -25.96 -8.94
CA ASP A 47 3.22 -26.22 -9.98
C ASP A 47 2.58 -24.90 -10.44
N GLN A 48 2.89 -24.48 -11.67
CA GLN A 48 2.39 -23.23 -12.23
C GLN A 48 0.89 -23.28 -12.57
N ASN A 49 0.31 -24.48 -12.71
CA ASN A 49 -1.09 -24.62 -13.05
C ASN A 49 -2.02 -24.21 -11.90
N GLU A 50 -1.54 -24.22 -10.65
CA GLU A 50 -2.29 -23.71 -9.50
C GLU A 50 -2.63 -22.21 -9.64
N PHE A 51 -1.87 -21.48 -10.46
CA PHE A 51 -2.07 -20.05 -10.71
C PHE A 51 -2.78 -19.78 -12.06
N ALA A 52 -3.32 -20.81 -12.71
CA ALA A 52 -4.08 -20.65 -13.94
C ALA A 52 -5.32 -19.77 -13.69
N GLY A 53 -5.50 -18.72 -14.49
CA GLY A 53 -6.60 -17.77 -14.33
C GLY A 53 -6.38 -16.71 -13.24
N PHE A 54 -5.19 -16.61 -12.65
CA PHE A 54 -4.87 -15.59 -11.64
C PHE A 54 -4.85 -14.16 -12.22
N SER A 55 -4.51 -14.00 -13.50
CA SER A 55 -4.41 -12.69 -14.14
C SER A 55 -5.78 -12.01 -14.25
N TYR A 56 -5.91 -10.85 -13.62
CA TYR A 56 -7.08 -9.99 -13.68
C TYR A 56 -6.67 -8.53 -13.90
N THR A 57 -7.45 -7.79 -14.67
CA THR A 57 -7.34 -6.34 -14.79
C THR A 57 -8.76 -5.78 -14.72
N ASN A 58 -8.97 -4.78 -13.86
CA ASN A 58 -10.27 -4.14 -13.74
C ASN A 58 -10.61 -3.39 -15.05
N PRO A 59 -11.67 -3.77 -15.79
CA PRO A 59 -12.04 -3.12 -17.04
C PRO A 59 -12.50 -1.66 -16.85
N GLU A 60 -12.96 -1.29 -15.66
CA GLU A 60 -13.39 0.07 -15.32
C GLU A 60 -12.24 0.98 -14.86
N PHE A 61 -11.00 0.49 -14.88
CA PHE A 61 -9.85 1.28 -14.44
C PHE A 61 -9.43 2.28 -15.52
N ILE A 62 -9.91 3.52 -15.39
CA ILE A 62 -9.55 4.65 -16.26
C ILE A 62 -8.34 5.37 -15.65
N ILE A 63 -7.21 5.37 -16.35
CA ILE A 63 -6.03 6.16 -15.97
C ILE A 63 -6.25 7.60 -16.46
N HIS A 64 -6.45 8.52 -15.53
CA HIS A 64 -6.35 9.94 -15.84
C HIS A 64 -4.86 10.29 -16.01
N VAL A 65 -4.45 10.54 -17.25
CA VAL A 65 -3.11 11.05 -17.61
C VAL A 65 -3.10 12.57 -17.50
#